data_AF-F5R8J9-F1
#
_entry.id   AF-F5R8J9-F1
#
_cell.length_a   1.000
_cell.length_b   1.000
_cell.length_c   1.000
_cell.angle_alpha   90.00
_cell.angle_beta   90.00
_cell.angle_gamma   90.00
#
_symmetry.space_group_name_H-M   'P 1'
#
loop_
_entity.id
_entity.type
_entity.pdbx_description
1 polymer ?
#
loop_
_entity_poly.entity_id
_entity_poly.type
_entity_poly.pdbx_seq_one_letter_code
_entity_poly.pdbx_strand_id
1 'polypeptide(L)'
;MQSSERYLSMSKTAASLMAACLLVCAGCSTPQPVPVVVLPTPPAMLMEPPAQLERLPDNNEPVGLIETLTSVTRNYRSYHLVAERLRALQAWVREQTAVVP
;
A
#
# COMPACT_ATOMS: atom_id res chain seq x y z
N MET A 1 -54.92 27.06 -25.07
CA MET A 1 -54.08 27.77 -24.08
C MET A 1 -53.48 26.87 -22.98
N GLN A 2 -53.49 25.54 -23.11
CA GLN A 2 -53.06 24.60 -22.03
C GLN A 2 -51.65 23.99 -22.24
N SER A 3 -50.97 24.40 -23.30
CA SER A 3 -49.63 23.91 -23.66
C SER A 3 -48.53 24.78 -23.04
N SER A 4 -48.70 26.10 -23.03
CA SER A 4 -47.72 27.08 -22.55
C SER A 4 -47.35 26.91 -21.07
N GLU A 5 -48.33 26.60 -20.20
CA GLU A 5 -48.10 26.43 -18.77
C GLU A 5 -47.26 25.18 -18.42
N ARG A 6 -47.35 24.13 -19.25
CA ARG A 6 -46.57 22.90 -19.07
C ARG A 6 -45.09 23.10 -19.38
N TYR A 7 -44.75 23.92 -20.37
CA TYR A 7 -43.37 24.27 -20.68
C TYR A 7 -42.72 25.13 -19.59
N LEU A 8 -43.48 26.08 -19.02
CA LEU A 8 -43.01 26.89 -17.89
C LEU A 8 -42.80 26.05 -16.62
N SER A 9 -43.65 25.05 -16.37
CA SER A 9 -43.51 24.12 -15.26
C SER A 9 -42.28 23.21 -15.42
N MET A 10 -42.08 22.62 -16.60
CA MET A 10 -40.90 21.79 -16.92
C MET A 10 -39.58 22.57 -16.86
N SER A 11 -39.59 23.84 -17.27
CA SER A 11 -38.41 24.73 -17.20
C SER A 11 -37.99 25.00 -15.75
N LYS A 12 -38.95 25.23 -14.85
CA LYS A 12 -38.68 25.48 -13.42
C LYS A 12 -38.13 24.24 -12.71
N THR A 13 -38.67 23.06 -13.02
CA THR A 13 -38.17 21.80 -12.47
C THR A 13 -36.77 21.47 -12.99
N ALA A 14 -36.50 21.72 -14.27
CA ALA A 14 -35.18 21.51 -14.85
C ALA A 14 -34.13 22.47 -14.25
N ALA A 15 -34.48 23.75 -14.07
CA ALA A 15 -33.60 24.72 -13.43
C ALA A 15 -33.32 24.36 -11.96
N SER A 16 -34.32 23.88 -11.22
CA SER A 16 -34.17 23.43 -9.83
C SER A 16 -33.29 22.18 -9.71
N LEU A 17 -33.45 21.19 -10.61
CA LEU A 17 -32.61 20.00 -10.68
C LEU A 17 -31.15 20.35 -11.02
N MET A 18 -30.95 21.26 -11.98
CA MET A 18 -29.61 21.73 -12.35
C MET A 18 -28.92 22.48 -11.20
N ALA A 19 -29.65 23.35 -10.49
CA ALA A 19 -29.13 24.03 -9.31
C ALA A 19 -28.78 23.06 -8.17
N ALA A 20 -29.59 22.04 -7.94
CA ALA A 20 -29.31 20.99 -6.96
C ALA A 20 -28.07 20.16 -7.34
N CYS A 21 -27.92 19.80 -8.62
CA CYS A 21 -26.72 19.09 -9.09
C CYS A 21 -25.44 19.92 -8.94
N LEU A 22 -25.50 21.23 -9.21
CA LEU A 22 -24.35 22.12 -9.05
C LEU A 22 -23.91 22.26 -7.59
N LEU A 23 -24.85 22.30 -6.65
CA LEU A 23 -24.56 22.35 -5.21
C LEU A 23 -23.94 21.04 -4.69
N VAL A 24 -24.37 19.88 -5.20
CA VAL A 24 -23.78 18.58 -4.84
C VAL A 24 -22.35 18.45 -5.38
N CYS A 25 -22.08 18.91 -6.61
CA CYS A 25 -20.75 18.86 -7.19
C CYS A 25 -19.76 19.82 -6.52
N ALA A 26 -20.23 20.97 -6.01
CA ALA A 26 -19.40 21.92 -5.29
C ALA A 26 -18.95 21.40 -3.90
N GLY A 27 -19.71 20.48 -3.28
CA GLY A 27 -19.39 19.91 -1.98
C GLY A 27 -18.24 18.87 -1.98
N CYS A 28 -17.98 18.21 -3.12
CA CYS A 28 -16.95 17.16 -3.22
C CYS A 28 -15.54 17.67 -3.56
N SER A 29 -15.38 18.97 -3.84
CA SER A 29 -14.11 19.56 -4.26
C SER A 29 -13.35 20.23 -3.12
N THR A 30 -13.70 20.00 -1.85
CA THR A 30 -12.87 20.48 -0.75
C THR A 30 -11.58 19.64 -0.73
N PRO A 31 -10.40 20.20 -1.06
CA PRO A 31 -9.16 19.48 -0.88
C PRO A 31 -8.97 19.36 0.63
N GLN A 32 -9.34 18.20 1.16
CA GLN A 32 -9.03 17.88 2.55
C GLN A 32 -7.51 17.78 2.63
N PRO A 33 -6.84 18.56 3.49
CA PRO A 33 -5.41 18.43 3.65
C PRO A 33 -5.14 17.00 4.13
N VAL A 34 -4.57 16.17 3.25
CA VAL A 34 -4.11 14.84 3.63
C VAL A 34 -2.99 15.06 4.64
N PRO A 35 -3.11 14.61 5.89
CA PRO A 35 -2.02 14.72 6.83
C PRO A 35 -0.83 13.96 6.23
N VAL A 36 0.26 14.69 5.97
CA VAL A 36 1.52 14.08 5.58
C VAL A 36 2.05 13.39 6.82
N VAL A 37 1.80 12.08 6.93
CA VAL A 37 2.33 11.26 8.01
C VAL A 37 3.83 11.11 7.77
N VAL A 38 4.62 11.96 8.43
CA VAL A 38 6.08 11.82 8.45
C VAL A 38 6.41 10.71 9.44
N LEU A 39 6.52 9.49 8.93
CA LEU A 39 7.04 8.37 9.72
C LEU A 39 8.51 8.64 10.05
N PRO A 40 8.96 8.37 11.30
CA PRO A 40 10.38 8.43 11.62
C PRO A 40 11.19 7.43 10.78
N THR A 41 12.51 7.56 10.73
CA THR A 41 13.34 6.55 10.07
C THR A 41 13.33 5.25 10.90
N PRO A 42 13.13 4.06 10.31
CA PRO A 42 13.22 2.80 11.05
C PRO A 42 14.61 2.57 11.64
N PRO A 43 14.73 1.80 12.74
CA PRO A 43 16.02 1.36 13.26
C PRO A 43 16.89 0.69 12.18
N ALA A 44 18.17 1.03 12.11
CA ALA A 44 19.09 0.56 11.06
C ALA A 44 19.17 -0.98 10.95
N MET A 45 19.07 -1.68 12.08
CA MET A 45 19.07 -3.16 12.14
C MET A 45 17.90 -3.79 11.35
N LEU A 46 16.76 -3.08 11.22
CA LEU A 46 15.60 -3.55 10.46
C LEU A 46 15.70 -3.24 8.96
N MET A 47 16.60 -2.35 8.60
CA MET A 47 16.83 -1.88 7.22
C MET A 47 18.04 -2.56 6.56
N GLU A 48 18.69 -3.48 7.25
CA GLU A 48 19.77 -4.27 6.68
C GLU A 48 19.29 -5.06 5.46
N PRO A 49 20.04 -5.03 4.34
CA PRO A 49 19.67 -5.76 3.14
C PRO A 49 19.68 -7.28 3.41
N PRO A 50 18.82 -8.04 2.71
CA PRO A 50 18.81 -9.48 2.83
C PRO A 50 20.16 -10.06 2.41
N ALA A 51 20.63 -11.07 3.14
CA ALA A 51 21.81 -11.82 2.77
C ALA A 51 21.60 -12.50 1.41
N GLN A 52 22.63 -12.51 0.56
CA GLN A 52 22.59 -13.27 -0.68
C GLN A 52 22.61 -14.76 -0.36
N LEU A 53 21.72 -15.52 -1.01
CA LEU A 53 21.68 -16.96 -0.86
C LEU A 53 22.87 -17.58 -1.60
N GLU A 54 23.50 -18.58 -0.98
CA GLU A 54 24.51 -19.41 -1.61
C GLU A 54 23.87 -20.14 -2.79
N ARG A 55 24.44 -19.99 -3.99
CA ARG A 55 24.04 -20.83 -5.12
C ARG A 55 24.61 -22.23 -4.95
N LEU A 56 23.83 -23.22 -5.34
CA LEU A 56 24.37 -24.56 -5.55
C LEU A 56 25.31 -24.51 -6.77
N PRO A 57 26.41 -25.29 -6.77
CA PRO A 57 27.28 -25.41 -7.92
C PRO A 57 26.48 -25.83 -9.16
N ASP A 58 26.66 -25.10 -10.26
CA ASP A 58 26.01 -25.36 -11.57
C ASP A 58 26.99 -26.03 -12.55
N ASN A 59 28.20 -26.30 -12.07
CA ASN A 59 29.20 -27.10 -12.74
C ASN A 59 28.58 -28.50 -12.86
N ASN A 60 28.46 -29.04 -14.08
CA ASN A 60 27.89 -30.36 -14.44
C ASN A 60 28.48 -31.59 -13.69
N GLU A 61 29.25 -31.36 -12.63
CA GLU A 61 29.75 -32.32 -11.68
C GLU A 61 28.67 -32.65 -10.62
N PRO A 62 28.55 -33.92 -10.22
CA PRO A 62 27.62 -34.30 -9.16
C PRO A 62 28.04 -33.65 -7.83
N VAL A 63 27.26 -32.66 -7.38
CA VAL A 63 27.40 -32.08 -6.04
C VAL A 63 27.05 -33.15 -5.01
N GLY A 64 27.93 -33.33 -4.02
CA GLY A 64 27.69 -34.31 -2.95
C GLY A 64 26.46 -33.94 -2.12
N LEU A 65 25.64 -34.93 -1.77
CA LEU A 65 24.42 -34.73 -0.98
C LEU A 65 24.67 -33.92 0.32
N ILE A 66 25.80 -34.16 0.98
CA ILE A 66 26.20 -33.46 2.21
C ILE A 66 26.43 -31.96 1.95
N GLU A 67 27.06 -31.62 0.83
CA GLU A 67 27.33 -30.23 0.44
C GLU A 67 26.02 -29.51 0.12
N THR A 68 25.13 -30.16 -0.65
CA THR A 68 23.79 -29.64 -0.93
C THR A 68 23.00 -29.38 0.37
N LEU A 69 22.97 -30.35 1.28
CA LEU A 69 22.26 -30.18 2.56
C LEU A 69 22.87 -29.05 3.40
N THR A 70 24.19 -28.89 3.38
CA THR A 70 24.88 -27.82 4.09
C THR A 70 24.49 -26.45 3.55
N SER A 71 24.56 -26.24 2.23
CA SER A 71 24.18 -24.96 1.60
C SER A 71 22.69 -24.66 1.77
N VAL A 72 21.81 -25.66 1.62
CA VAL A 72 20.36 -25.49 1.88
C VAL A 72 20.12 -25.07 3.33
N THR A 73 20.80 -25.70 4.30
CA THR A 73 20.65 -25.37 5.72
C THR A 73 21.12 -23.94 6.03
N ARG A 74 22.26 -23.51 5.46
CA ARG A 74 22.76 -22.14 5.61
C ARG A 74 21.79 -21.14 5.01
N ASN A 75 21.31 -21.40 3.80
CA ASN A 75 20.33 -20.55 3.12
C ASN A 75 19.02 -20.44 3.89
N TYR A 76 18.53 -21.55 4.43
CA TYR A 76 17.32 -21.56 5.26
C TYR A 76 17.48 -20.67 6.50
N ARG A 77 18.62 -20.77 7.20
CA ARG A 77 18.89 -19.91 8.37
C ARG A 77 18.92 -18.42 7.99
N SER A 78 19.60 -18.08 6.90
CA SER A 78 19.67 -16.70 6.39
C SER A 78 18.27 -16.17 6.04
N TYR A 79 17.46 -16.98 5.37
CA TYR A 79 16.08 -16.64 5.04
C TYR A 79 15.22 -16.41 6.29
N HIS A 80 15.33 -17.28 7.30
CA HIS A 80 14.57 -17.13 8.54
C HIS A 80 14.89 -15.82 9.26
N LEU A 81 16.17 -15.43 9.32
CA LEU A 81 16.58 -14.16 9.95
C LEU A 81 16.07 -12.93 9.20
N VAL A 82 15.96 -13.00 7.87
CA VAL A 82 15.37 -11.93 7.06
C VAL A 82 13.86 -11.86 7.30
N ALA A 83 13.18 -13.00 7.38
CA ALA A 83 11.74 -13.05 7.66
C ALA A 83 11.40 -12.44 9.02
N GLU A 84 12.18 -12.72 10.08
CA GLU A 84 12.00 -12.09 11.39
C GLU A 84 12.20 -10.58 11.34
N ARG A 85 13.25 -10.09 10.66
CA ARG A 85 13.48 -8.66 10.48
C ARG A 85 12.35 -7.97 9.73
N LEU A 86 11.81 -8.60 8.69
CA LEU A 86 10.67 -8.07 7.95
C LEU A 86 9.43 -7.96 8.85
N ARG A 87 9.14 -8.99 9.65
CA ARG A 87 8.02 -8.94 10.62
C ARG A 87 8.20 -7.84 11.65
N ALA A 88 9.42 -7.67 12.17
CA ALA A 88 9.74 -6.60 13.11
C ALA A 88 9.59 -5.22 12.47
N LEU A 89 10.01 -5.04 11.21
CA LEU A 89 9.79 -3.80 10.47
C LEU A 89 8.29 -3.52 10.26
N GLN A 90 7.51 -4.53 9.90
CA GLN A 90 6.05 -4.39 9.75
C GLN A 90 5.37 -4.02 11.08
N ALA A 91 5.78 -4.62 12.19
CA ALA A 91 5.28 -4.30 13.52
C ALA A 91 5.62 -2.84 13.90
N TRP A 92 6.87 -2.44 13.69
CA TRP A 92 7.32 -1.08 13.93
C TRP A 92 6.53 -0.06 13.10
N VAL A 93 6.31 -0.31 11.80
CA VAL A 93 5.49 0.59 10.95
C VAL A 93 4.08 0.71 11.51
N ARG A 94 3.46 -0.40 11.93
CA ARG A 94 2.11 -0.39 12.51
C ARG A 94 2.05 0.45 13.78
N GLU A 95 3.03 0.31 14.67
CA GLU A 95 3.14 1.13 15.88
C GLU A 95 3.23 2.62 15.54
N GLN A 96 4.08 2.99 14.59
CA GLN A 96 4.21 4.40 14.17
C GLN A 96 2.91 4.93 13.54
N THR A 97 2.20 4.13 12.74
CA THR A 97 0.91 4.55 12.15
C THR A 97 -0.24 4.60 13.16
N ALA A 98 -0.18 3.82 14.25
CA ALA A 98 -1.20 3.83 15.29
C ALA A 98 -1.04 5.02 16.26
N VAL A 99 0.16 5.59 16.36
CA VAL A 99 0.48 6.73 17.23
C VAL A 99 0.19 8.07 16.55
N VAL A 100 0.04 8.09 15.22
CA VAL A 100 -0.31 9.31 14.47
C VAL A 100 -1.83 9.50 14.53
N PRO A 101 -2.33 10.56 15.21
CA PRO A 101 -3.77 10.83 15.33
C PRO A 101 -4.42 11.28 14.02
#